data_AF-A0A958S4B3-F1
#
_entry.id   AF-A0A958S4B3-F1
#
_cell.length_a   1.000
_cell.length_b   1.000
_cell.length_c   1.000
_cell.angle_alpha   90.00
_cell.angle_beta   90.00
_cell.angle_gamma   90.00
#
_symmetry.space_group_name_H-M   'P 1'
#
loop_
_entity.id
_entity.type
_entity.pdbx_description
1 polymer ?
#
loop_
_entity_poly.entity_id
_entity_poly.type
_entity_poly.pdbx_seq_one_letter_code
_entity_poly.pdbx_strand_id
1 'polypeptide(L)'
;MRAPESQRHFSAKQILKGFLPYLAPYKSSFLTAGLLILASTAMDVAKPILVGKAVDASVGPSANLEKLLPYCLLFLALIVAEFAFNTTKSYLVQAAGQKITHKLRVDLFARVTHFPVPYYDKTPVGRILTRIVNDIKTIGEVFTASMAVLA
;
A
#
# COMPACT_ATOMS: atom_id res chain seq x y z
N MET A 1 36.67 27.75 13.17
CA MET A 1 36.37 27.24 11.82
C MET A 1 35.76 25.84 11.96
N ARG A 2 34.45 25.67 11.70
CA ARG A 2 33.78 24.36 11.75
C ARG A 2 34.05 23.61 10.44
N ALA A 3 34.51 22.37 10.53
CA ALA A 3 34.61 21.49 9.37
C ALA A 3 33.23 21.31 8.72
N PRO A 4 33.13 21.23 7.38
CA PRO A 4 31.86 20.93 6.72
C PRO A 4 31.40 19.53 7.15
N GLU A 5 30.23 19.42 7.76
CA GLU A 5 29.56 18.14 7.99
C GLU A 5 29.46 17.44 6.63
N SER A 6 30.15 16.31 6.48
CA SER A 6 30.08 15.51 5.28
C SER A 6 28.63 15.12 5.04
N GLN A 7 27.97 15.75 4.07
CA GLN A 7 26.71 15.28 3.53
C GLN A 7 26.98 13.91 2.92
N ARG A 8 26.84 12.85 3.71
CA ARG A 8 26.85 11.49 3.18
C ARG A 8 25.61 11.38 2.30
N HIS A 9 25.80 11.54 0.99
CA HIS A 9 24.80 11.24 -0.02
C HIS A 9 24.53 9.73 0.06
N PHE A 10 23.60 9.33 0.92
CA PHE A 10 23.12 7.95 0.92
C PHE A 10 22.39 7.71 -0.39
N SER A 11 22.89 6.75 -1.17
CA SER A 11 22.20 6.34 -2.39
C SER A 11 20.82 5.79 -2.03
N ALA A 12 19.78 6.11 -2.82
CA ALA A 12 18.43 5.59 -2.61
C ALA A 12 18.41 4.06 -2.42
N LYS A 13 19.30 3.35 -3.12
CA LYS A 13 19.48 1.89 -3.00
C LYS A 13 19.93 1.44 -1.60
N GLN A 14 20.80 2.21 -0.94
CA GLN A 14 21.30 1.89 0.40
C GLN A 14 20.21 2.10 1.45
N ILE A 15 19.44 3.19 1.33
CA ILE A 15 18.30 3.48 2.19
C ILE A 15 17.26 2.36 2.07
N LEU A 16 16.92 1.98 0.83
CA LEU A 16 15.99 0.89 0.56
C LEU A 16 16.47 -0.41 1.20
N LYS A 17 17.75 -0.76 1.04
CA LYS A 17 18.34 -1.97 1.61
C LYS A 17 18.29 -2.00 3.15
N GLY A 18 18.41 -0.85 3.81
CA GLY A 18 18.22 -0.74 5.26
C GLY A 18 16.79 -0.97 5.73
N PHE A 19 15.81 -0.74 4.85
CA PHE A 19 14.38 -0.90 5.13
C PHE A 19 13.86 -2.31 4.80
N LEU A 20 14.55 -3.05 3.94
CA LEU A 20 14.20 -4.43 3.54
C LEU A 20 13.91 -5.38 4.73
N PRO A 21 14.67 -5.38 5.85
CA PRO A 21 14.38 -6.24 7.01
C PRO A 21 13.00 -5.99 7.65
N TYR A 22 12.47 -4.77 7.54
CA TYR A 22 11.14 -4.43 8.04
C TYR A 22 10.03 -4.90 7.10
N LEU A 23 10.29 -4.95 5.78
CA LEU A 23 9.33 -5.44 4.77
C LEU A 23 9.32 -6.96 4.62
N ALA A 24 10.48 -7.62 4.76
CA ALA A 24 10.65 -9.04 4.50
C ALA A 24 9.64 -9.97 5.21
N PRO A 25 9.23 -9.71 6.47
CA PRO A 25 8.21 -10.53 7.14
C PRO A 25 6.82 -10.45 6.51
N TYR A 26 6.51 -9.36 5.78
CA TYR A 26 5.20 -9.09 5.18
C TYR A 26 5.17 -9.39 3.67
N LYS A 27 6.21 -10.01 3.12
CA LYS A 27 6.32 -10.33 1.68
C LYS A 27 5.11 -11.12 1.16
N SER A 28 4.54 -12.02 1.96
CA SER A 28 3.35 -12.81 1.57
C SER A 28 2.13 -11.91 1.39
N SER A 29 1.89 -10.97 2.31
CA SER A 29 0.79 -10.00 2.19
C SER A 29 0.92 -9.15 0.93
N PHE A 30 2.14 -8.71 0.59
CA PHE A 30 2.40 -7.95 -0.64
C PHE A 30 2.25 -8.80 -1.91
N LEU A 31 2.73 -10.06 -1.91
CA LEU A 31 2.54 -10.99 -3.02
C LEU A 31 1.06 -11.26 -3.29
N THR A 32 0.30 -11.58 -2.24
CA THR A 32 -1.14 -11.82 -2.34
C THR A 32 -1.89 -10.58 -2.80
N ALA A 33 -1.55 -9.40 -2.28
CA ALA A 33 -2.12 -8.14 -2.75
C ALA A 33 -1.80 -7.89 -4.23
N GLY A 34 -0.57 -8.16 -4.67
CA GLY A 34 -0.17 -8.07 -6.08
C GLY A 34 -0.98 -8.98 -7.00
N LEU A 35 -1.22 -10.23 -6.60
CA LEU A 35 -2.08 -11.15 -7.34
C LEU A 35 -3.53 -10.67 -7.40
N LEU A 36 -4.07 -10.15 -6.28
CA LEU A 36 -5.42 -9.59 -6.24
C LEU A 36 -5.56 -8.35 -7.12
N ILE A 37 -4.53 -7.51 -7.21
CA ILE A 37 -4.51 -6.35 -8.12
C ILE A 37 -4.68 -6.81 -9.57
N LEU A 38 -3.86 -7.78 -10.01
CA LEU A 38 -3.96 -8.31 -11.38
C LEU A 38 -5.34 -8.90 -11.67
N ALA A 39 -5.93 -9.61 -10.69
CA ALA A 39 -7.26 -10.17 -10.82
C ALA A 39 -8.35 -9.06 -10.91
N SER A 40 -8.28 -8.02 -10.07
CA SER A 40 -9.21 -6.89 -10.12
C SER A 40 -9.10 -6.10 -11.43
N THR A 41 -7.88 -5.88 -11.94
CA THR A 41 -7.68 -5.21 -13.23
C THR A 41 -8.28 -6.00 -14.40
N ALA A 42 -8.20 -7.33 -14.37
CA ALA A 42 -8.88 -8.16 -15.37
C ALA A 42 -10.41 -8.01 -15.30
N MET A 43 -10.99 -7.87 -14.11
CA MET A 43 -12.42 -7.61 -13.92
C MET A 43 -12.83 -6.23 -14.46
N ASP A 44 -12.03 -5.20 -14.24
CA ASP A 44 -12.27 -3.85 -14.79
C ASP A 44 -12.34 -3.84 -16.32
N VAL A 45 -11.50 -4.63 -16.97
CA VAL A 45 -11.52 -4.79 -18.44
C VAL A 45 -12.70 -5.67 -18.88
N ALA A 46 -13.11 -6.66 -18.08
CA ALA A 46 -14.23 -7.54 -18.42
C ALA A 46 -15.59 -6.82 -18.42
N LYS A 47 -15.80 -5.84 -17.53
CA LYS A 47 -17.04 -5.05 -17.42
C LYS A 47 -17.47 -4.38 -18.74
N PRO A 48 -16.67 -3.54 -19.41
CA PRO A 48 -17.08 -2.88 -20.65
C PRO A 48 -17.35 -3.87 -21.79
N ILE A 49 -16.59 -4.98 -21.86
CA ILE A 49 -16.83 -6.06 -22.83
C ILE A 49 -18.19 -6.71 -22.58
N LEU A 50 -18.53 -6.95 -21.32
CA LEU A 50 -19.81 -7.54 -20.93
C LEU A 50 -20.99 -6.59 -21.25
N VAL A 51 -20.82 -5.30 -20.96
CA VAL A 51 -21.81 -4.27 -21.29
C VAL A 51 -22.01 -4.19 -22.81
N GLY A 52 -20.94 -4.22 -23.61
CA GLY A 52 -21.04 -4.26 -25.07
C GLY A 52 -21.88 -5.44 -25.57
N LYS A 53 -21.58 -6.66 -25.08
CA LYS A 53 -22.36 -7.87 -25.41
C LYS A 53 -23.82 -7.79 -24.97
N ALA A 54 -24.09 -7.15 -23.83
CA ALA A 54 -25.44 -6.95 -23.33
C ALA A 54 -26.24 -5.97 -24.21
N VAL A 55 -25.61 -4.91 -24.70
CA VAL A 55 -26.20 -3.95 -25.65
C VAL A 55 -26.48 -4.63 -26.99
N ASP A 56 -25.53 -5.37 -27.54
CA ASP A 56 -25.71 -6.08 -28.82
C ASP A 56 -26.83 -7.13 -28.75
N ALA A 57 -27.04 -7.75 -27.59
CA ALA A 57 -28.12 -8.72 -27.38
C ALA A 57 -29.52 -8.08 -27.19
N SER A 58 -29.57 -6.81 -26.80
CA SER A 58 -30.80 -6.08 -26.47
C SER A 58 -31.27 -5.10 -27.54
N VAL A 59 -30.43 -4.78 -28.54
CA VAL A 59 -30.74 -3.84 -29.62
C VAL A 59 -30.76 -4.55 -30.98
N GLY A 60 -31.83 -4.37 -31.75
CA GLY A 60 -31.96 -4.83 -33.14
C GLY A 60 -33.17 -5.73 -33.41
N PRO A 61 -33.35 -6.20 -34.67
CA PRO A 61 -34.51 -7.02 -35.08
C PRO A 61 -34.58 -8.39 -34.39
N SER A 62 -33.47 -8.86 -33.80
CA SER A 62 -33.33 -10.13 -33.08
C SER A 62 -33.30 -9.97 -31.55
N ALA A 63 -33.65 -8.78 -31.05
CA ALA A 63 -33.56 -8.43 -29.64
C ALA A 63 -34.36 -9.43 -28.78
N ASN A 64 -33.66 -10.06 -27.83
CA ASN A 64 -34.25 -10.99 -26.89
C ASN A 64 -33.92 -10.53 -25.47
N LEU A 65 -34.88 -9.89 -24.81
CA LEU A 65 -34.72 -9.41 -23.43
C LEU A 65 -34.39 -10.55 -22.45
N GLU A 66 -34.81 -11.78 -22.73
CA GLU A 66 -34.44 -12.95 -21.91
C GLU A 66 -32.92 -13.22 -21.90
N LYS A 67 -32.21 -12.84 -22.98
CA LYS A 67 -30.75 -12.97 -23.05
C LYS A 67 -30.02 -11.89 -22.24
N LEU A 68 -30.71 -10.85 -21.77
CA LEU A 68 -30.12 -9.76 -21.00
C LEU A 68 -29.88 -10.14 -19.54
N LEU A 69 -30.81 -10.88 -18.93
CA LEU A 69 -30.75 -11.30 -17.53
C LEU A 69 -29.41 -11.99 -17.14
N PRO A 70 -28.87 -12.97 -17.89
CA PRO A 70 -27.60 -13.59 -17.55
C PRO A 70 -26.41 -12.60 -17.61
N TYR A 71 -26.41 -11.63 -18.53
CA TYR A 71 -25.38 -10.60 -18.55
C TYR A 71 -25.47 -9.67 -17.34
N CYS A 72 -26.68 -9.28 -16.92
CA CYS A 72 -26.88 -8.49 -15.70
C CYS A 72 -26.40 -9.23 -14.44
N LEU A 73 -26.73 -10.53 -14.31
CA LEU A 73 -26.29 -11.36 -13.19
C LEU A 73 -24.77 -11.53 -13.17
N LEU A 74 -24.16 -11.77 -14.33
CA LEU A 74 -22.70 -11.86 -14.44
C LEU A 74 -22.01 -10.54 -14.12
N PHE A 75 -22.58 -9.41 -14.55
CA PHE A 75 -22.08 -8.07 -14.22
C PHE A 75 -22.12 -7.81 -12.72
N LEU A 76 -23.26 -8.14 -12.08
CA LEU A 76 -23.42 -8.04 -10.63
C LEU A 76 -22.39 -8.91 -9.91
N ALA A 77 -22.19 -10.15 -10.36
CA ALA A 77 -21.21 -11.05 -9.79
C ALA A 77 -19.77 -10.49 -9.90
N LEU A 78 -19.42 -9.88 -11.04
CA LEU A 78 -18.11 -9.21 -11.22
C LEU A 78 -17.93 -8.05 -10.23
N ILE A 79 -18.94 -7.19 -10.06
CA ILE A 79 -18.88 -6.08 -9.11
C ILE A 79 -18.68 -6.58 -7.68
N VAL A 80 -19.43 -7.60 -7.27
CA VAL A 80 -19.33 -8.16 -5.91
C VAL A 80 -17.97 -8.81 -5.68
N ALA A 81 -17.47 -9.58 -6.66
CA ALA A 81 -16.17 -10.22 -6.58
C ALA A 81 -15.03 -9.18 -6.52
N GLU A 82 -15.09 -8.15 -7.35
CA GLU A 82 -14.11 -7.08 -7.34
C GLU A 82 -14.13 -6.27 -6.05
N PHE A 83 -15.30 -5.97 -5.51
CA PHE A 83 -15.41 -5.33 -4.20
C PHE A 83 -14.71 -6.14 -3.10
N ALA A 84 -14.90 -7.46 -3.10
CA ALA A 84 -14.22 -8.35 -2.17
C ALA A 84 -12.69 -8.34 -2.37
N PHE A 85 -12.22 -8.36 -3.63
CA PHE A 85 -10.80 -8.32 -3.95
C PHE A 85 -10.17 -6.99 -3.57
N ASN A 86 -10.84 -5.87 -3.87
CA ASN A 86 -10.39 -4.52 -3.54
C ASN A 86 -10.34 -4.27 -2.04
N THR A 87 -11.31 -4.80 -1.30
CA THR A 87 -11.32 -4.74 0.16
C THR A 87 -10.19 -5.59 0.74
N THR A 88 -10.01 -6.81 0.25
CA THR A 88 -8.97 -7.73 0.75
C THR A 88 -7.56 -7.21 0.46
N LYS A 89 -7.29 -6.74 -0.77
CA LYS A 89 -5.98 -6.16 -1.14
C LYS A 89 -5.69 -4.92 -0.28
N SER A 90 -6.69 -4.04 -0.10
CA SER A 90 -6.54 -2.83 0.72
C SER A 90 -6.27 -3.15 2.18
N TYR A 91 -6.97 -4.14 2.74
CA TYR A 91 -6.77 -4.59 4.12
C TYR A 91 -5.36 -5.17 4.33
N LEU A 92 -4.89 -6.04 3.43
CA LEU A 92 -3.57 -6.66 3.52
C LEU A 92 -2.44 -5.62 3.52
N VAL A 93 -2.50 -4.67 2.58
CA VAL A 93 -1.47 -3.62 2.49
C VAL A 93 -1.53 -2.68 3.70
N GLN A 94 -2.73 -2.29 4.15
CA GLN A 94 -2.90 -1.46 5.35
C GLN A 94 -2.36 -2.15 6.60
N ALA A 95 -2.76 -3.40 6.84
CA ALA A 95 -2.32 -4.16 8.00
C ALA A 95 -0.79 -4.34 8.00
N ALA A 96 -0.18 -4.62 6.85
CA ALA A 96 1.27 -4.71 6.72
C ALA A 96 1.94 -3.36 7.01
N GLY A 97 1.47 -2.26 6.40
CA GLY A 97 2.02 -0.92 6.61
C GLY A 97 1.97 -0.45 8.06
N GLN A 98 0.86 -0.72 8.76
CA GLN A 98 0.72 -0.40 10.18
C GLN A 98 1.69 -1.21 11.05
N LYS A 99 1.82 -2.52 10.79
CA LYS A 99 2.77 -3.36 11.54
C LYS A 99 4.23 -2.98 11.30
N ILE A 100 4.58 -2.61 10.07
CA ILE A 100 5.91 -2.07 9.72
C ILE A 100 6.18 -0.78 10.50
N THR A 101 5.24 0.16 10.47
CA THR A 101 5.34 1.44 11.18
C THR A 101 5.47 1.24 12.68
N HIS A 102 4.68 0.33 13.26
CA HIS A 102 4.76 0.00 14.69
C HIS A 102 6.14 -0.54 15.06
N LYS A 103 6.67 -1.51 14.30
CA LYS A 103 8.00 -2.08 14.53
C LYS A 103 9.10 -1.01 14.45
N LEU A 104 9.00 -0.12 13.46
CA LEU A 104 9.94 0.98 13.30
C LEU A 104 9.93 1.93 14.51
N ARG A 105 8.75 2.24 15.07
CA ARG A 105 8.63 3.06 16.29
C ARG A 105 9.28 2.38 17.50
N VAL A 106 9.02 1.08 17.69
CA VAL A 106 9.58 0.31 18.81
C VAL A 106 11.10 0.26 18.72
N ASP A 107 11.65 -0.13 17.56
CA ASP A 107 13.09 -0.32 17.38
C ASP A 107 13.85 1.02 17.50
N LEU A 108 13.28 2.12 16.97
CA LEU A 108 13.88 3.45 17.09
C LEU A 108 13.77 4.01 18.51
N PHE A 109 12.63 3.84 19.18
CA PHE A 109 12.49 4.26 20.58
C PHE A 109 13.50 3.54 21.48
N ALA A 110 13.62 2.21 21.34
CA ALA A 110 14.59 1.43 22.10
C ALA A 110 16.03 1.89 21.85
N ARG A 111 16.37 2.25 20.61
CA ARG A 111 17.72 2.75 20.28
C ARG A 111 17.98 4.15 20.84
N VAL A 112 16.99 5.04 20.77
CA VAL A 112 17.14 6.40 21.31
C VAL A 112 17.36 6.37 22.80
N THR A 113 16.57 5.60 23.56
CA THR A 113 16.66 5.59 25.03
C THR A 113 17.98 5.02 25.56
N HIS A 114 18.68 4.20 24.78
CA HIS A 114 19.98 3.63 25.14
C HIS A 114 21.19 4.49 24.73
N PHE A 115 20.99 5.72 24.23
CA PHE A 115 22.14 6.58 23.95
C PHE A 115 22.87 7.02 25.23
N PRO A 116 24.20 7.15 25.17
CA PRO A 116 25.00 7.54 26.31
C PRO A 116 24.69 8.98 26.74
N VAL A 117 24.70 9.25 28.04
CA VAL A 117 24.34 10.55 28.64
C VAL A 117 24.97 11.77 27.95
N PRO A 118 26.28 11.76 27.56
CA PRO A 118 26.92 12.89 26.87
C PRO A 118 26.30 13.25 25.52
N TYR A 119 25.49 12.36 24.92
CA TYR A 119 24.76 12.60 23.69
C TYR A 119 23.57 13.55 23.90
N TYR A 120 22.93 13.47 25.07
CA TYR A 120 21.76 14.29 25.41
C TYR A 120 22.12 15.71 25.86
N ASP A 121 23.35 15.95 26.31
CA ASP A 121 23.84 17.29 26.66
C ASP A 121 23.89 18.24 25.45
N LYS A 122 24.05 17.68 24.24
CA LYS A 122 24.11 18.45 22.97
C LYS A 122 22.75 18.57 22.28
N THR A 123 21.82 17.65 22.56
CA THR A 123 20.52 17.60 21.90
C THR A 123 19.46 17.09 22.87
N PRO A 124 18.44 17.90 23.23
CA PRO A 124 17.39 17.45 24.14
C PRO A 124 16.69 16.20 23.60
N VAL A 125 16.46 15.20 24.45
CA VAL A 125 15.84 13.92 24.06
C VAL A 125 14.49 14.12 23.36
N GLY A 126 13.70 15.11 23.81
CA GLY A 126 12.42 15.46 23.19
C GLY A 126 12.55 15.92 21.73
N ARG A 127 13.62 16.64 21.38
CA ARG A 127 13.87 17.06 19.99
C ARG A 127 14.21 15.87 19.08
N ILE A 128 14.96 14.90 19.60
CA ILE A 128 15.30 13.67 18.89
C ILE A 128 14.03 12.84 18.64
N LEU A 129 13.22 12.65 19.69
CA LEU A 129 11.95 11.92 19.60
C LEU A 129 10.98 12.57 18.61
N THR A 130 10.80 13.90 18.66
CA THR A 130 9.91 14.59 17.72
C THR A 130 10.36 14.43 16.27
N ARG A 131 11.67 14.53 15.99
CA ARG A 131 12.19 14.28 14.63
C ARG A 131 11.90 12.86 14.17
N ILE A 132 12.22 11.86 15.01
CA ILE A 132 12.01 10.45 14.67
C ILE A 132 10.53 10.15 14.44
N VAL A 133 9.64 10.62 15.32
CA VAL A 133 8.20 10.40 15.17
C VAL A 133 7.69 11.04 13.89
N ASN A 134 8.13 12.26 13.58
CA ASN A 134 7.77 12.94 12.34
C ASN A 134 8.30 12.21 11.11
N ASP A 135 9.55 11.78 11.11
CA ASP A 135 10.17 11.05 9.99
C ASP A 135 9.46 9.70 9.75
N ILE A 136 9.14 8.95 10.82
CA ILE A 136 8.35 7.72 10.73
C ILE A 136 6.94 8.00 10.20
N LYS A 137 6.33 9.11 10.61
CA LYS A 137 5.01 9.52 10.13
C LYS A 137 5.06 9.79 8.62
N THR A 138 6.06 10.54 8.15
CA THR A 138 6.27 10.79 6.72
C THR A 138 6.45 9.49 5.93
N ILE A 139 7.18 8.50 6.48
CA ILE A 139 7.27 7.17 5.86
C ILE A 139 5.89 6.49 5.81
N GLY A 140 5.11 6.56 6.89
CA GLY A 140 3.74 6.03 6.93
C GLY A 140 2.79 6.72 5.94
N GLU A 141 2.96 8.03 5.72
CA GLU A 141 2.21 8.79 4.72
C GLU A 141 2.54 8.32 3.30
N VAL A 142 3.80 7.99 3.00
CA VAL A 142 4.19 7.39 1.70
C VAL A 142 3.52 6.03 1.48
N PHE A 143 3.42 5.19 2.51
CA PHE A 143 2.67 3.93 2.43
C PHE A 143 1.18 4.16 2.16
N THR A 144 0.59 5.15 2.84
CA THR A 144 -0.82 5.51 2.69
C THR A 144 -1.11 6.07 1.29
N ALA A 145 -0.22 6.90 0.75
CA ALA A 145 -0.31 7.42 -0.61
C ALA A 145 -0.18 6.29 -1.66
N SER A 146 0.76 5.37 -1.45
CA SER A 146 0.93 4.21 -2.34
C SER A 146 -0.30 3.30 -2.31
N MET A 147 -0.91 3.10 -1.14
CA MET A 147 -2.18 2.37 -1.02
C MET A 147 -3.33 3.06 -1.76
N ALA A 148 -3.43 4.39 -1.68
CA ALA A 148 -4.48 5.14 -2.37
C ALA A 148 -4.41 4.99 -3.89
N VAL A 149 -3.20 4.79 -4.43
CA VAL A 149 -2.99 4.48 -5.86
C VAL A 149 -3.35 3.02 -6.20
N LEU A 150 -3.25 2.11 -5.23
CA LEU A 150 -3.50 0.68 -5.42
C LEU A 150 -4.94 0.25 -5.10
N ALA A 151 -5.71 1.09 -4.41
CA ALA A 151 -7.11 0.87 -4.07
C ALA A 151 -8.00 1.06 -5.30
#